data_AF-A0AA46E009-F1
#
_entry.id   AF-A0AA46E009-F1
#
_cell.length_a   1.000
_cell.length_b   1.000
_cell.length_c   1.000
_cell.angle_alpha   90.00
_cell.angle_beta   90.00
_cell.angle_gamma   90.00
#
_symmetry.space_group_name_H-M   'P 1'
#
loop_
_entity.id
_entity.type
_entity.pdbx_description
1 polymer ?
#
loop_
_entity_poly.entity_id
_entity_poly.type
_entity_poly.pdbx_seq_one_letter_code
_entity_poly.pdbx_strand_id
1 'polypeptide(L)'
;MVNIEKYYKKGEPFIDKYYNFDKIPLKFQENFKNNEKDFEFALHISDYKIENSGLLIFAFKDYLYILDDSKEKFLETKFFYSEIDVIKISRELLLGKLIIIKNDQEIVIHFNSSASITIEEFIKYLREKYIDFKEETPSLPKSKIFNNLENIYNIMLSKIDIEIKDFVFQPDEFLYNKEENITTKLTSALYLIGERELIIFNKGKEIKINNERDYEYSETFIPINKIITITESNHLLYDDIVIITINLLKKQIKFLFSNDNKDRNKIIYLAK
;
A
#
# COMPACT_ATOMS: atom_id res chain seq x y z
N MET A 1 4.49 14.43 -17.04
CA MET A 1 4.21 14.04 -15.65
C MET A 1 2.75 13.64 -15.60
N VAL A 2 2.43 12.34 -15.51
CA VAL A 2 1.04 11.88 -15.49
C VAL A 2 0.67 11.65 -14.03
N ASN A 3 0.10 12.67 -13.39
CA ASN A 3 -0.57 12.50 -12.11
C ASN A 3 -1.95 11.92 -12.43
N ILE A 4 -2.14 10.59 -12.26
CA ILE A 4 -3.45 9.97 -12.40
C ILE A 4 -4.19 10.15 -11.06
N GLU A 5 -4.43 11.41 -10.69
CA GLU A 5 -5.40 11.75 -9.66
C GLU A 5 -6.75 11.96 -10.34
N LYS A 6 -7.52 10.87 -10.50
CA LYS A 6 -8.94 11.00 -10.85
C LYS A 6 -9.80 10.80 -9.61
N TYR A 7 -10.43 11.91 -9.23
CA TYR A 7 -11.58 11.96 -8.35
C TYR A 7 -12.72 11.14 -8.95
N TYR A 8 -12.91 9.91 -8.48
CA TYR A 8 -14.20 9.22 -8.63
C TYR A 8 -15.23 10.01 -7.79
N LYS A 9 -15.87 11.01 -8.41
CA LYS A 9 -16.94 11.79 -7.78
C LYS A 9 -18.20 10.94 -7.63
N LYS A 10 -18.48 10.49 -6.41
CA LYS A 10 -19.82 10.05 -5.95
C LYS A 10 -20.52 9.01 -6.87
N GLY A 11 -19.76 8.04 -7.33
CA GLY A 11 -20.26 6.79 -7.92
C GLY A 11 -19.32 5.70 -7.42
N GLU A 12 -19.88 4.66 -6.81
CA GLU A 12 -19.09 3.58 -6.23
C GLU A 12 -18.51 2.75 -7.40
N PRO A 13 -17.17 2.75 -7.62
CA PRO A 13 -16.61 2.03 -8.75
C PRO A 13 -16.75 0.52 -8.54
N PHE A 14 -17.17 -0.19 -9.57
CA PHE A 14 -17.26 -1.65 -9.57
C PHE A 14 -15.97 -2.24 -10.12
N ILE A 15 -15.50 -3.32 -9.52
CA ILE A 15 -14.28 -4.01 -9.95
C ILE A 15 -14.64 -5.41 -10.42
N ASP A 16 -14.54 -5.62 -11.72
CA ASP A 16 -14.66 -6.94 -12.35
C ASP A 16 -13.27 -7.56 -12.56
N LYS A 17 -13.16 -8.88 -12.38
CA LYS A 17 -11.92 -9.64 -12.61
C LYS A 17 -12.12 -10.64 -13.75
N TYR A 18 -11.25 -10.57 -14.75
CA TYR A 18 -11.27 -11.44 -15.92
C TYR A 18 -10.04 -12.34 -15.94
N TYR A 19 -10.26 -13.66 -15.93
CA TYR A 19 -9.18 -14.65 -16.09
C TYR A 19 -9.04 -15.17 -17.52
N ASN A 20 -10.03 -14.91 -18.37
CA ASN A 20 -9.99 -15.32 -19.78
C ASN A 20 -9.97 -14.06 -20.64
N PHE A 21 -8.97 -13.95 -21.52
CA PHE A 21 -8.76 -12.78 -22.37
C PHE A 21 -9.99 -12.48 -23.25
N ASP A 22 -10.65 -13.51 -23.76
CA ASP A 22 -11.85 -13.41 -24.60
C ASP A 22 -13.06 -12.74 -23.91
N LYS A 23 -13.06 -12.71 -22.57
CA LYS A 23 -14.14 -12.08 -21.78
C LYS A 23 -13.91 -10.58 -21.57
N ILE A 24 -12.73 -10.07 -21.91
CA ILE A 24 -12.41 -8.64 -21.82
C ILE A 24 -13.14 -7.91 -22.95
N PRO A 25 -13.68 -6.69 -22.76
CA PRO A 25 -14.37 -6.00 -23.86
C PRO A 25 -13.47 -5.82 -25.09
N LEU A 26 -14.01 -6.13 -26.28
CA LEU A 26 -13.27 -6.20 -27.55
C LEU A 26 -12.39 -4.98 -27.83
N LYS A 27 -12.88 -3.78 -27.49
CA LYS A 27 -12.15 -2.51 -27.66
C LYS A 27 -10.80 -2.47 -26.95
N PHE A 28 -10.62 -3.27 -25.90
CA PHE A 28 -9.34 -3.38 -25.19
C PHE A 28 -8.50 -4.55 -25.69
N GLN A 29 -9.12 -5.60 -26.25
CA GLN A 29 -8.41 -6.79 -26.73
C GLN A 29 -7.45 -6.47 -27.89
N GLU A 30 -7.81 -5.52 -28.76
CA GLU A 30 -7.02 -5.16 -29.95
C GLU A 30 -5.59 -4.72 -29.60
N ASN A 31 -5.40 -4.13 -28.41
CA ASN A 31 -4.09 -3.67 -27.94
C ASN A 31 -3.16 -4.82 -27.49
N PHE A 32 -3.66 -6.06 -27.33
CA PHE A 32 -2.89 -7.15 -26.72
C PHE A 32 -2.94 -8.50 -27.45
N LYS A 33 -3.44 -8.55 -28.69
CA LYS A 33 -3.50 -9.81 -29.47
C LYS A 33 -2.16 -10.56 -29.55
N ASN A 34 -1.02 -9.85 -29.45
CA ASN A 34 0.31 -10.48 -29.49
C ASN A 34 0.85 -10.95 -28.13
N ASN A 35 0.23 -10.56 -27.02
CA ASN A 35 0.72 -10.80 -25.65
C ASN A 35 -0.18 -11.77 -24.86
N GLU A 36 -1.15 -12.41 -25.51
CA GLU A 36 -2.13 -13.30 -24.87
C GLU A 36 -1.48 -14.44 -24.07
N LYS A 37 -0.31 -14.93 -24.52
CA LYS A 37 0.40 -16.04 -23.87
C LYS A 37 0.92 -15.71 -22.47
N ASP A 38 1.17 -14.43 -22.19
CA ASP A 38 1.72 -13.97 -20.92
C ASP A 38 0.64 -13.34 -20.02
N PHE A 39 -0.62 -13.36 -20.46
CA PHE A 39 -1.76 -12.81 -19.72
C PHE A 39 -2.12 -13.71 -18.53
N GLU A 40 -2.27 -13.11 -17.34
CA GLU A 40 -2.67 -13.82 -16.12
C GLU A 40 -4.10 -13.44 -15.69
N PHE A 41 -4.42 -12.14 -15.62
CA PHE A 41 -5.79 -11.65 -15.42
C PHE A 41 -5.90 -10.16 -15.77
N ALA A 42 -7.14 -9.66 -15.81
CA ALA A 42 -7.42 -8.23 -15.87
C ALA A 42 -8.39 -7.80 -14.76
N LEU A 43 -8.24 -6.56 -14.28
CA LEU A 43 -9.17 -5.86 -13.40
C LEU A 43 -9.78 -4.68 -14.14
N HIS A 44 -11.11 -4.65 -14.24
CA HIS A 44 -11.83 -3.54 -14.81
C HIS A 44 -12.54 -2.77 -13.71
N ILE A 45 -12.11 -1.53 -13.52
CA ILE A 45 -12.65 -0.60 -12.54
C ILE A 45 -13.54 0.38 -13.31
N SER A 46 -14.84 0.11 -13.31
CA SER A 46 -15.83 0.87 -14.08
C SER A 46 -16.52 1.92 -13.23
N ASP A 47 -16.87 3.05 -13.86
CA ASP A 47 -17.79 4.02 -13.27
C ASP A 47 -19.24 3.54 -13.52
N TYR A 48 -20.02 3.40 -12.45
CA TYR A 48 -21.43 3.00 -12.51
C TYR A 48 -22.26 3.84 -13.49
N LYS A 49 -21.88 5.10 -13.74
CA LYS A 49 -22.65 6.00 -14.61
C LYS A 49 -22.40 5.80 -16.09
N ILE A 50 -21.30 5.15 -16.46
CA ILE A 50 -20.90 5.03 -17.86
C ILE A 50 -20.42 3.59 -18.08
N GLU A 51 -21.35 2.76 -18.55
CA GLU A 51 -21.07 1.38 -18.93
C GLU A 51 -19.86 1.34 -19.89
N ASN A 52 -18.89 0.48 -19.56
CA ASN A 52 -17.66 0.26 -20.30
C ASN A 52 -16.63 1.41 -20.28
N SER A 53 -16.80 2.48 -19.51
CA SER A 53 -15.71 3.43 -19.28
C SER A 53 -15.08 3.21 -17.91
N GLY A 54 -13.76 3.38 -17.84
CA GLY A 54 -13.04 3.16 -16.59
C GLY A 54 -11.56 2.88 -16.79
N LEU A 55 -10.98 2.30 -15.74
CA LEU A 55 -9.60 1.89 -15.67
C LEU A 55 -9.53 0.37 -15.86
N LEU A 56 -8.78 -0.09 -16.85
CA LEU A 56 -8.53 -1.51 -17.08
C LEU A 56 -7.07 -1.83 -16.82
N ILE A 57 -6.81 -2.72 -15.87
CA ILE A 57 -5.48 -3.14 -15.45
C ILE A 57 -5.28 -4.57 -15.90
N PHE A 58 -4.36 -4.79 -16.81
CA PHE A 58 -3.92 -6.11 -17.22
C PHE A 58 -2.69 -6.51 -16.43
N ALA A 59 -2.75 -7.69 -15.83
CA ALA A 59 -1.62 -8.37 -15.24
C ALA A 59 -1.08 -9.37 -16.27
N PHE A 60 0.15 -9.13 -16.69
CA PHE A 60 0.95 -10.08 -17.44
C PHE A 60 2.03 -10.65 -16.53
N LYS A 61 2.67 -11.73 -16.96
CA LYS A 61 3.68 -12.46 -16.19
C LYS A 61 4.72 -11.57 -15.50
N ASP A 62 5.24 -10.56 -16.21
CA ASP A 62 6.37 -9.72 -15.77
C ASP A 62 6.02 -8.24 -15.55
N TYR A 63 4.82 -7.80 -15.96
CA TYR A 63 4.47 -6.38 -15.95
C TYR A 63 2.96 -6.13 -15.80
N LEU A 64 2.63 -4.93 -15.34
CA LEU A 64 1.28 -4.38 -15.42
C LEU A 64 1.12 -3.48 -16.64
N TYR A 65 -0.06 -3.53 -17.23
CA TYR A 65 -0.50 -2.60 -18.26
C TYR A 65 -1.81 -1.98 -17.87
N ILE A 66 -1.87 -0.66 -17.82
CA ILE A 66 -3.05 0.10 -17.43
C ILE A 66 -3.55 0.86 -18.65
N LEU A 67 -4.81 0.65 -18.99
CA LEU A 67 -5.57 1.41 -19.97
C LEU A 67 -6.63 2.24 -19.25
N ASP A 68 -6.55 3.55 -19.38
CA ASP A 68 -7.58 4.47 -18.90
C ASP A 68 -8.36 5.04 -20.08
N ASP A 69 -9.63 4.63 -20.19
CA ASP A 69 -10.58 5.02 -21.26
C ASP A 69 -11.43 6.25 -20.88
N SER A 70 -11.11 6.90 -19.77
CA SER A 70 -11.90 8.05 -19.31
C SER A 70 -11.54 9.36 -20.03
N LYS A 71 -10.88 9.29 -21.18
CA LYS A 71 -10.52 10.41 -22.08
C LYS A 71 -10.80 10.00 -23.53
N GLU A 72 -10.87 10.96 -24.45
CA GLU A 72 -11.08 10.69 -25.90
C GLU A 72 -10.04 9.76 -26.52
N LYS A 73 -8.86 9.63 -25.90
CA LYS A 73 -7.83 8.65 -26.25
C LYS A 73 -7.39 7.93 -24.98
N PHE A 74 -7.13 6.62 -25.10
CA PHE A 74 -6.60 5.83 -24.01
C PHE A 74 -5.32 6.45 -23.46
N LEU A 75 -5.25 6.61 -22.14
CA LEU A 75 -3.96 6.79 -21.47
C LEU A 75 -3.43 5.42 -21.12
N GLU A 76 -2.22 5.14 -21.62
CA GLU A 76 -1.60 3.84 -21.48
C GLU A 76 -0.40 3.96 -20.53
N THR A 77 -0.33 3.08 -19.54
CA THR A 77 0.81 3.01 -18.62
C THR A 77 1.25 1.56 -18.47
N LYS A 78 2.47 1.27 -18.92
CA LYS A 78 3.13 -0.02 -18.75
C LYS A 78 4.27 0.09 -17.75
N PHE A 79 4.40 -0.86 -16.84
CA PHE A 79 5.56 -0.94 -15.93
C PHE A 79 5.78 -2.36 -15.41
N PHE A 80 7.04 -2.70 -15.16
CA PHE A 80 7.45 -3.99 -14.61
C PHE A 80 7.20 -4.05 -13.10
N TYR A 81 6.98 -5.26 -12.57
CA TYR A 81 6.81 -5.44 -11.12
C TYR A 81 8.04 -4.99 -10.32
N SER A 82 9.24 -5.14 -10.88
CA SER A 82 10.48 -4.68 -10.26
C SER A 82 10.59 -3.16 -10.10
N GLU A 83 9.73 -2.39 -10.78
CA GLU A 83 9.65 -0.94 -10.64
C GLU A 83 8.77 -0.48 -9.48
N ILE A 84 8.06 -1.40 -8.82
CA ILE A 84 7.21 -1.08 -7.66
C ILE A 84 8.12 -0.80 -6.46
N ASP A 85 8.03 0.43 -5.95
CA ASP A 85 8.76 0.87 -4.76
C ASP A 85 7.92 0.68 -3.50
N VAL A 86 6.60 0.90 -3.59
CA VAL A 86 5.68 0.84 -2.46
C VAL A 86 4.27 0.49 -2.93
N ILE A 87 3.55 -0.31 -2.14
CA ILE A 87 2.09 -0.41 -2.23
C ILE A 87 1.48 0.15 -0.94
N LYS A 88 0.50 1.04 -1.06
CA LYS A 88 -0.32 1.50 0.07
C LYS A 88 -1.78 1.18 -0.19
N ILE A 89 -2.48 0.70 0.81
CA ILE A 89 -3.93 0.61 0.80
C ILE A 89 -4.46 1.38 2.00
N SER A 90 -5.46 2.24 1.80
CA SER A 90 -6.26 2.82 2.87
C SER A 90 -7.72 2.46 2.67
N ARG A 91 -8.42 2.20 3.79
CA ARG A 91 -9.82 1.80 3.81
C ARG A 91 -10.55 2.65 4.84
N GLU A 92 -11.62 3.27 4.40
CA GLU A 92 -12.68 3.87 5.22
C GLU A 92 -13.95 3.00 5.14
N LEU A 93 -15.01 3.37 5.85
CA LEU A 93 -16.25 2.58 5.96
C LEU A 93 -16.81 2.08 4.61
N LEU A 94 -16.85 2.94 3.60
CA LEU A 94 -17.49 2.65 2.30
C LEU A 94 -16.53 2.71 1.12
N LEU A 95 -15.36 3.32 1.32
CA LEU A 95 -14.42 3.65 0.26
C LEU A 95 -13.02 3.23 0.68
N GLY A 96 -12.22 2.85 -0.31
CA GLY A 96 -10.81 2.60 -0.14
C GLY A 96 -10.00 3.20 -1.29
N LYS A 97 -8.69 3.25 -1.06
CA LYS A 97 -7.70 3.77 -1.99
C LYS A 97 -6.50 2.82 -2.00
N LEU A 98 -6.17 2.29 -3.16
CA LEU A 98 -4.93 1.58 -3.43
C LEU A 98 -3.98 2.55 -4.15
N ILE A 99 -2.76 2.69 -3.66
CA ILE A 99 -1.71 3.51 -4.24
C ILE A 99 -0.53 2.60 -4.55
N ILE A 100 -0.14 2.54 -5.82
CA ILE A 100 1.09 1.87 -6.25
C ILE A 100 2.10 2.97 -6.58
N ILE A 101 3.22 2.98 -5.89
CA ILE A 101 4.30 3.94 -6.11
C ILE A 101 5.40 3.24 -6.91
N LYS A 102 5.79 3.85 -8.03
CA LYS A 102 6.90 3.40 -8.87
C LYS A 102 7.69 4.59 -9.39
N ASN A 103 9.00 4.63 -9.26
CA ASN A 103 9.85 5.63 -9.92
C ASN A 103 9.33 7.09 -9.74
N ASP A 104 8.93 7.47 -8.52
CA ASP A 104 8.25 8.75 -8.16
C ASP A 104 6.85 9.02 -8.72
N GLN A 105 6.27 8.06 -9.44
CA GLN A 105 4.90 8.13 -9.92
C GLN A 105 3.97 7.40 -8.96
N GLU A 106 2.79 7.97 -8.74
CA GLU A 106 1.71 7.32 -8.01
C GLU A 106 0.61 6.90 -8.99
N ILE A 107 0.20 5.64 -8.88
CA ILE A 107 -1.01 5.13 -9.52
C ILE A 107 -2.03 4.94 -8.42
N VAL A 108 -3.13 5.67 -8.52
CA VAL A 108 -4.20 5.68 -7.51
C VAL A 108 -5.43 4.98 -8.06
N ILE A 109 -5.90 3.96 -7.33
CA ILE A 109 -7.11 3.20 -7.63
C ILE A 109 -8.07 3.39 -6.47
N HIS A 110 -9.21 4.00 -6.73
CA HIS A 110 -10.29 4.09 -5.75
C HIS A 110 -11.22 2.88 -5.89
N PHE A 111 -11.69 2.36 -4.76
CA PHE A 111 -12.57 1.19 -4.72
C PHE A 111 -13.61 1.35 -3.60
N ASN A 112 -14.72 0.61 -3.69
CA ASN A 112 -15.72 0.53 -2.63
C ASN A 112 -15.49 -0.70 -1.74
N SER A 113 -16.22 -0.79 -0.62
CA SER A 113 -16.10 -1.93 0.29
C SER A 113 -16.47 -3.29 -0.33
N SER A 114 -17.30 -3.34 -1.37
CA SER A 114 -17.63 -4.60 -2.05
C SER A 114 -16.47 -5.15 -2.88
N ALA A 115 -15.57 -4.28 -3.36
CA ALA A 115 -14.38 -4.68 -4.10
C ALA A 115 -13.16 -5.02 -3.23
N SER A 116 -13.29 -4.97 -1.90
CA SER A 116 -12.17 -5.19 -0.95
C SER A 116 -11.43 -6.50 -1.18
N ILE A 117 -12.17 -7.59 -1.40
CA ILE A 117 -11.59 -8.93 -1.59
C ILE A 117 -10.77 -8.95 -2.89
N THR A 118 -11.33 -8.43 -3.98
CA THR A 118 -10.64 -8.35 -5.28
C THR A 118 -9.36 -7.52 -5.20
N ILE A 119 -9.39 -6.40 -4.47
CA ILE A 119 -8.21 -5.56 -4.25
C ILE A 119 -7.19 -6.26 -3.36
N GLU A 120 -7.60 -6.96 -2.31
CA GLU A 120 -6.69 -7.75 -1.47
C GLU A 120 -5.99 -8.85 -2.25
N GLU A 121 -6.72 -9.59 -3.10
CA GLU A 121 -6.13 -10.57 -4.01
C GLU A 121 -5.15 -9.93 -4.98
N PHE A 122 -5.49 -8.75 -5.52
CA PHE A 122 -4.61 -8.02 -6.41
C PHE A 122 -3.31 -7.60 -5.72
N ILE A 123 -3.41 -7.04 -4.49
CA ILE A 123 -2.25 -6.68 -3.69
C ILE A 123 -1.39 -7.90 -3.40
N LYS A 124 -1.99 -9.03 -2.99
CA LYS A 124 -1.26 -10.29 -2.75
C LYS A 124 -0.48 -10.69 -3.99
N TYR A 125 -1.13 -10.69 -5.15
CA TYR A 125 -0.48 -11.00 -6.42
C TYR A 125 0.69 -10.05 -6.75
N LEU A 126 0.52 -8.73 -6.58
CA LEU A 126 1.60 -7.77 -6.83
C LEU A 126 2.80 -8.03 -5.91
N ARG A 127 2.53 -8.27 -4.63
CA ARG A 127 3.54 -8.56 -3.61
C ARG A 127 4.37 -9.78 -3.99
N GLU A 128 3.74 -10.89 -4.36
CA GLU A 128 4.44 -12.09 -4.83
C GLU A 128 5.38 -11.77 -5.99
N LYS A 129 4.91 -11.00 -6.97
CA LYS A 129 5.69 -10.68 -8.18
C LYS A 129 6.87 -9.75 -7.95
N TYR A 130 6.74 -8.71 -7.13
CA TYR A 130 7.88 -7.80 -6.90
C TYR A 130 8.86 -8.33 -5.86
N ILE A 131 8.43 -9.21 -4.95
CA ILE A 131 9.28 -9.85 -3.95
C ILE A 131 10.16 -10.95 -4.57
N ASP A 132 9.66 -11.65 -5.60
CA ASP A 132 10.39 -12.75 -6.25
C ASP A 132 11.55 -12.30 -7.16
N PHE A 133 11.76 -10.99 -7.35
CA PHE A 133 12.98 -10.48 -7.97
C PHE A 133 14.17 -10.70 -7.02
N LYS A 134 14.88 -11.82 -7.25
CA LYS A 134 16.11 -12.24 -6.58
C LYS A 134 17.25 -11.22 -6.77
N GLU A 135 17.21 -10.14 -6.03
CA GLU A 135 18.44 -9.47 -5.61
C GLU A 135 18.85 -10.07 -4.27
N GLU A 136 20.14 -10.33 -4.08
CA GLU A 136 20.68 -10.85 -2.82
C GLU A 136 20.27 -9.90 -1.68
N THR A 137 19.26 -10.30 -0.91
CA THR A 137 18.82 -9.56 0.25
C THR A 137 19.89 -9.67 1.33
N PRO A 138 20.33 -8.56 1.94
CA PRO A 138 21.16 -8.65 3.14
C PRO A 138 20.38 -9.40 4.22
N SER A 139 20.96 -10.48 4.72
CA SER A 139 20.32 -11.31 5.74
C SER A 139 20.25 -10.54 7.07
N LEU A 140 19.04 -10.21 7.52
CA LEU A 140 18.83 -9.63 8.84
C LEU A 140 19.27 -10.61 9.94
N PRO A 141 19.96 -10.13 10.99
CA PRO A 141 20.38 -10.97 12.11
C PRO A 141 19.17 -11.58 12.81
N LYS A 142 19.24 -12.89 13.08
CA LYS A 142 18.15 -13.63 13.75
C LYS A 142 18.05 -13.18 15.20
N SER A 143 17.01 -12.42 15.55
CA SER A 143 16.61 -12.22 16.95
C SER A 143 15.74 -13.41 17.40
N LYS A 144 15.91 -13.86 18.64
CA LYS A 144 14.99 -14.82 19.29
C LYS A 144 14.18 -14.03 20.32
N ILE A 145 12.93 -14.45 20.56
CA ILE A 145 12.06 -14.19 21.75
C ILE A 145 10.96 -13.10 21.50
N PHE A 146 9.66 -13.14 21.88
CA PHE A 146 8.80 -13.91 22.82
C PHE A 146 7.34 -14.01 22.31
N ASN A 147 6.60 -15.02 22.79
CA ASN A 147 5.14 -15.16 22.75
C ASN A 147 4.41 -14.04 23.53
N ASN A 148 3.32 -13.49 22.96
CA ASN A 148 1.92 -13.61 23.44
C ASN A 148 1.02 -12.60 22.67
N LEU A 149 0.62 -12.93 21.43
CA LEU A 149 -0.29 -12.12 20.59
C LEU A 149 -1.07 -12.99 19.57
N GLU A 150 -1.36 -14.25 19.93
CA GLU A 150 -1.80 -15.31 19.00
C GLU A 150 -3.02 -14.96 18.12
N ASN A 151 -3.99 -14.15 18.54
CA ASN A 151 -5.21 -13.96 17.74
C ASN A 151 -5.07 -12.95 16.58
N ILE A 152 -4.46 -11.78 16.79
CA ILE A 152 -4.19 -10.85 15.68
C ILE A 152 -3.08 -11.41 14.78
N TYR A 153 -2.10 -12.06 15.40
CA TYR A 153 -1.01 -12.80 14.75
C TYR A 153 -1.53 -13.91 13.82
N ASN A 154 -2.42 -14.80 14.28
CA ASN A 154 -2.95 -15.90 13.48
C ASN A 154 -3.86 -15.41 12.34
N ILE A 155 -4.58 -14.30 12.53
CA ILE A 155 -5.41 -13.68 11.47
C ILE A 155 -4.53 -13.02 10.41
N MET A 156 -3.40 -12.42 10.77
CA MET A 156 -2.49 -11.79 9.81
C MET A 156 -1.57 -12.80 9.12
N LEU A 157 -1.04 -13.78 9.85
CA LEU A 157 -0.20 -14.84 9.29
C LEU A 157 -0.98 -15.77 8.37
N SER A 158 -2.25 -16.07 8.65
CA SER A 158 -3.08 -16.83 7.72
C SER A 158 -3.32 -16.11 6.38
N LYS A 159 -2.99 -14.82 6.30
CA LYS A 159 -3.04 -14.01 5.08
C LYS A 159 -1.68 -13.78 4.41
N ILE A 160 -0.56 -14.19 5.02
CA ILE A 160 0.80 -13.86 4.55
C ILE A 160 1.66 -15.14 4.53
N ASP A 161 1.96 -15.66 3.34
CA ASP A 161 2.86 -16.82 3.12
C ASP A 161 4.36 -16.46 3.25
N ILE A 162 4.75 -15.66 4.26
CA ILE A 162 6.13 -15.15 4.43
C ILE A 162 6.64 -15.43 5.85
N GLU A 163 7.89 -15.87 5.97
CA GLU A 163 8.60 -16.00 7.25
C GLU A 163 8.86 -14.61 7.84
N ILE A 164 8.09 -14.24 8.87
CA ILE A 164 8.21 -12.97 9.60
C ILE A 164 9.28 -13.11 10.67
N LYS A 165 10.23 -12.16 10.71
CA LYS A 165 11.36 -12.19 11.66
C LYS A 165 11.17 -11.27 12.85
N ASP A 166 10.69 -10.05 12.64
CA ASP A 166 10.61 -9.05 13.69
C ASP A 166 9.26 -8.30 13.67
N PHE A 167 8.82 -7.90 14.87
CA PHE A 167 7.53 -7.27 15.12
C PHE A 167 7.68 -6.06 16.04
N VAL A 168 7.00 -4.97 15.69
CA VAL A 168 7.00 -3.69 16.42
C VAL A 168 5.57 -3.19 16.53
N PHE A 169 5.18 -2.71 17.72
CA PHE A 169 3.86 -2.17 17.95
C PHE A 169 3.93 -0.74 18.52
N GLN A 170 3.03 0.11 18.07
CA GLN A 170 2.83 1.45 18.60
C GLN A 170 1.40 1.56 19.14
N PRO A 171 1.24 1.82 20.45
CA PRO A 171 -0.07 2.02 21.07
C PRO A 171 -0.68 3.39 20.71
N ASP A 172 -1.95 3.56 21.04
CA ASP A 172 -2.67 4.84 20.93
C ASP A 172 -2.15 5.86 21.96
N GLU A 173 -1.74 7.04 21.50
CA GLU A 173 -1.34 8.14 22.38
C GLU A 173 -2.08 9.44 22.06
N PHE A 174 -2.56 10.11 23.12
CA PHE A 174 -3.21 11.42 23.02
C PHE A 174 -2.17 12.52 23.20
N LEU A 175 -2.00 13.36 22.18
CA LEU A 175 -1.18 14.55 22.24
C LEU A 175 -2.10 15.74 22.52
N TYR A 176 -1.92 16.37 23.67
CA TYR A 176 -2.67 17.56 24.05
C TYR A 176 -1.92 18.81 23.59
N ASN A 177 -2.57 19.65 22.77
CA ASN A 177 -2.11 21.01 22.53
C ASN A 177 -2.82 21.99 23.48
N LYS A 178 -2.07 22.95 24.06
CA LYS A 178 -2.62 24.03 24.90
C LYS A 178 -3.25 25.15 24.07
N GLU A 179 -2.98 25.21 22.77
CA GLU A 179 -3.55 26.20 21.86
C GLU A 179 -4.65 25.56 21.00
N GLU A 180 -5.89 25.85 21.41
CA GLU A 180 -7.18 25.67 20.70
C GLU A 180 -7.44 24.33 19.95
N ASN A 181 -8.23 23.46 20.60
CA ASN A 181 -9.17 22.48 20.03
C ASN A 181 -8.68 21.39 19.05
N ILE A 182 -7.38 21.29 18.74
CA ILE A 182 -6.85 20.18 17.94
C ILE A 182 -6.23 19.15 18.90
N THR A 183 -6.88 18.00 19.03
CA THR A 183 -6.28 16.82 19.66
C THR A 183 -5.58 16.01 18.57
N THR A 184 -4.25 16.06 18.52
CA THR A 184 -3.48 15.13 17.71
C THR A 184 -3.44 13.80 18.44
N LYS A 185 -3.84 12.71 17.79
CA LYS A 185 -3.73 11.37 18.35
C LYS A 185 -2.77 10.59 17.47
N LEU A 186 -1.68 10.07 18.04
CA LEU A 186 -0.83 9.15 17.30
C LEU A 186 -1.60 7.86 17.07
N THR A 187 -1.59 7.41 15.83
CA THR A 187 -2.29 6.22 15.38
C THR A 187 -1.63 4.97 15.95
N SER A 188 -2.44 3.96 16.26
CA SER A 188 -1.89 2.63 16.53
C SER A 188 -1.23 2.12 15.25
N ALA A 189 0.07 1.86 15.30
CA ALA A 189 0.84 1.37 14.17
C ALA A 189 1.47 0.01 14.47
N LEU A 190 1.33 -0.94 13.54
CA LEU A 190 1.94 -2.26 13.59
C LEU A 190 2.99 -2.34 12.50
N TYR A 191 4.17 -2.85 12.82
CA TYR A 191 5.20 -3.08 11.82
C TYR A 191 5.60 -4.54 11.85
N LEU A 192 5.49 -5.18 10.68
CA LEU A 192 5.95 -6.54 10.44
C LEU A 192 7.14 -6.46 9.50
N ILE A 193 8.23 -7.09 9.91
CA ILE A 193 9.47 -7.10 9.14
C ILE A 193 9.80 -8.55 8.85
N GLY A 194 9.78 -8.90 7.57
CA GLY A 194 10.34 -10.14 7.05
C GLY A 194 11.70 -9.93 6.41
N GLU A 195 12.27 -10.98 5.81
CA GLU A 195 13.51 -10.86 5.03
C GLU A 195 13.35 -10.06 3.74
N ARG A 196 12.11 -9.92 3.25
CA ARG A 196 11.85 -9.41 1.90
C ARG A 196 11.00 -8.14 1.86
N GLU A 197 10.22 -7.89 2.91
CA GLU A 197 9.28 -6.78 2.94
C GLU A 197 9.11 -6.22 4.35
N LEU A 198 9.01 -4.90 4.43
CA LEU A 198 8.52 -4.15 5.59
C LEU A 198 7.04 -3.81 5.37
N ILE A 199 6.20 -4.22 6.31
CA ILE A 199 4.77 -3.97 6.28
C ILE A 199 4.40 -3.08 7.46
N ILE A 200 3.63 -2.04 7.20
CA ILE A 200 3.23 -1.02 8.17
C ILE A 200 1.72 -0.91 8.15
N PHE A 201 1.07 -1.22 9.24
CA PHE A 201 -0.37 -1.06 9.40
C PHE A 201 -0.64 0.11 10.32
N ASN A 202 -1.44 1.08 9.90
CA ASN A 202 -1.86 2.19 10.73
C ASN A 202 -3.38 2.15 10.92
N LYS A 203 -3.84 2.40 12.14
CA LYS A 203 -5.25 2.57 12.48
C LYS A 203 -5.53 4.02 12.87
N GLY A 204 -6.45 4.65 12.16
CA GLY A 204 -6.85 6.04 12.35
C GLY A 204 -6.12 7.01 11.40
N LYS A 205 -6.46 8.29 11.51
CA LYS A 205 -5.81 9.37 10.78
C LYS A 205 -4.64 9.94 11.59
N GLU A 206 -3.54 10.29 10.93
CA GLU A 206 -2.37 10.92 11.57
C GLU A 206 -2.71 12.27 12.24
N ILE A 207 -3.67 13.01 11.68
CA ILE A 207 -4.13 14.30 12.20
C ILE A 207 -5.65 14.26 12.25
N LYS A 208 -6.21 14.53 13.44
CA LYS A 208 -7.65 14.51 13.69
C LYS A 208 -8.13 15.91 14.05
N ILE A 209 -9.20 16.35 13.40
CA ILE A 209 -9.98 17.52 13.81
C ILE A 209 -11.13 17.01 14.69
N ASN A 210 -11.46 17.72 15.77
CA ASN A 210 -12.47 17.29 16.76
C ASN A 210 -13.77 16.79 16.10
N ASN A 211 -14.34 15.71 16.67
CA ASN A 211 -15.55 15.00 16.23
C ASN A 211 -15.47 14.17 14.94
N GLU A 212 -14.31 14.05 14.28
CA GLU A 212 -14.15 13.03 13.24
C GLU A 212 -14.13 11.61 13.84
N ARG A 213 -14.69 10.64 13.14
CA ARG A 213 -14.67 9.23 13.59
C ARG A 213 -13.49 8.52 12.94
N ASP A 214 -12.73 7.77 13.75
CA ASP A 214 -11.58 6.98 13.29
C ASP A 214 -12.07 5.67 12.67
N TYR A 215 -12.31 5.69 11.36
CA TYR A 215 -12.62 4.49 10.58
C TYR A 215 -11.57 4.19 9.51
N GLU A 216 -10.46 4.92 9.48
CA GLU A 216 -9.41 4.68 8.50
C GLU A 216 -8.46 3.58 9.00
N TYR A 217 -8.20 2.62 8.13
CA TYR A 217 -7.12 1.65 8.29
C TYR A 217 -6.24 1.73 7.06
N SER A 218 -4.93 1.81 7.25
CA SER A 218 -4.00 1.74 6.13
C SER A 218 -2.92 0.70 6.32
N GLU A 219 -2.45 0.15 5.21
CA GLU A 219 -1.38 -0.82 5.14
C GLU A 219 -0.38 -0.31 4.08
N THR A 220 0.90 -0.30 4.41
CA THR A 220 1.98 0.10 3.51
C THR A 220 2.98 -1.05 3.43
N PHE A 221 3.25 -1.49 2.21
CA PHE A 221 4.17 -2.58 1.88
C PHE A 221 5.37 -1.99 1.16
N ILE A 222 6.57 -2.24 1.68
CA ILE A 222 7.83 -1.72 1.15
C ILE A 222 8.81 -2.89 0.99
N PRO A 223 9.25 -3.22 -0.23
CA PRO A 223 10.28 -4.24 -0.42
C PRO A 223 11.59 -3.80 0.27
N ILE A 224 12.22 -4.70 1.03
CA ILE A 224 13.43 -4.37 1.81
C ILE A 224 14.58 -3.92 0.90
N ASN A 225 14.75 -4.54 -0.26
CA ASN A 225 15.79 -4.16 -1.24
C ASN A 225 15.59 -2.77 -1.84
N LYS A 226 14.44 -2.12 -1.65
CA LYS A 226 14.19 -0.73 -2.08
C LYS A 226 14.51 0.30 -1.01
N ILE A 227 14.71 -0.13 0.24
CA ILE A 227 15.04 0.76 1.36
C ILE A 227 16.53 1.08 1.32
N ILE A 228 16.88 2.36 1.15
CA ILE A 228 18.27 2.83 1.16
C ILE A 228 18.73 3.09 2.59
N THR A 229 17.93 3.86 3.34
CA THR A 229 18.22 4.18 4.74
C THR A 229 16.93 4.42 5.50
N ILE A 230 17.01 4.24 6.81
CA ILE A 230 15.96 4.66 7.75
C ILE A 230 16.60 5.65 8.71
N THR A 231 16.04 6.84 8.80
CA THR A 231 16.54 7.93 9.65
C THR A 231 15.50 8.34 10.68
N GLU A 232 15.97 8.72 11.85
CA GLU A 232 15.16 9.24 12.94
C GLU A 232 15.40 10.75 13.11
N SER A 233 14.34 11.52 13.31
CA SER A 233 14.43 12.94 13.68
C SER A 233 13.27 13.33 14.59
N ASN A 234 13.48 14.26 15.53
CA ASN A 234 12.39 14.79 16.35
C ASN A 234 11.44 15.66 15.52
N HIS A 235 10.16 15.67 15.89
CA HIS A 235 9.18 16.57 15.28
C HIS A 235 9.45 18.02 15.72
N LEU A 236 9.34 18.98 14.78
CA LEU A 236 9.72 20.38 15.04
C LEU A 236 8.82 21.08 16.07
N LEU A 237 7.56 20.66 16.17
CA LEU A 237 6.54 21.29 17.02
C LEU A 237 6.17 20.46 18.26
N TYR A 238 6.61 19.21 18.35
CA TYR A 238 6.14 18.28 19.37
C TYR A 238 7.33 17.47 19.90
N ASP A 239 7.78 17.79 21.11
CA ASP A 239 8.98 17.18 21.72
C ASP A 239 8.81 15.68 22.00
N ASP A 240 7.55 15.23 22.16
CA ASP A 240 7.20 13.83 22.40
C ASP A 240 6.98 13.04 21.11
N ILE A 241 7.19 13.65 19.92
CA ILE A 241 7.02 12.97 18.64
C ILE A 241 8.37 12.82 17.94
N VAL A 242 8.60 11.60 17.47
CA VAL A 242 9.72 11.23 16.63
C VAL A 242 9.21 10.85 15.25
N ILE A 243 9.93 11.29 14.22
CA ILE A 243 9.66 10.97 12.82
C ILE A 243 10.67 9.90 12.39
N ILE A 244 10.15 8.75 11.96
CA ILE A 244 10.93 7.75 11.24
C ILE A 244 10.74 7.98 9.75
N THR A 245 11.82 8.29 9.05
CA THR A 245 11.84 8.50 7.61
C THR A 245 12.51 7.30 6.94
N ILE A 246 11.76 6.61 6.10
CA ILE A 246 12.25 5.55 5.23
C ILE A 246 12.59 6.19 3.89
N ASN A 247 13.87 6.21 3.55
CA ASN A 247 14.38 6.73 2.29
C ASN A 247 14.48 5.60 1.28
N LEU A 248 13.78 5.77 0.18
CA LEU A 248 13.90 4.96 -1.04
C LEU A 248 14.76 5.74 -2.05
N LEU A 249 15.01 5.15 -3.23
CA LEU A 249 15.84 5.78 -4.26
C LEU A 249 15.37 7.18 -4.68
N LYS A 250 14.06 7.36 -4.80
CA LYS A 250 13.48 8.63 -5.28
C LYS A 250 12.45 9.23 -4.32
N LYS A 251 11.98 8.45 -3.35
CA LYS A 251 10.90 8.84 -2.46
C LYS A 251 11.25 8.66 -1.00
N GLN A 252 10.60 9.45 -0.16
CA GLN A 252 10.66 9.30 1.29
C GLN A 252 9.27 8.98 1.82
N ILE A 253 9.19 8.04 2.75
CA ILE A 253 7.98 7.77 3.51
C ILE A 253 8.26 8.10 4.97
N LYS A 254 7.37 8.86 5.59
CA LYS A 254 7.49 9.29 6.97
C LYS A 254 6.41 8.65 7.81
N PHE A 255 6.78 8.27 9.02
CA PHE A 255 5.92 7.70 10.03
C PHE A 255 6.16 8.43 11.35
N LEU A 256 5.11 8.61 12.13
CA LEU A 256 5.15 9.34 13.40
C LEU A 256 5.09 8.36 14.58
N PHE A 257 6.07 8.47 15.47
CA PHE A 257 6.23 7.69 16.68
C PHE A 257 6.15 8.58 17.90
N SER A 258 5.66 8.02 19.01
CA SER A 258 5.94 8.64 20.30
C SER A 258 7.41 8.45 20.67
N ASN A 259 7.99 9.44 21.34
CA ASN A 259 9.38 9.43 21.75
C ASN A 259 9.66 8.38 22.83
N ASP A 260 8.67 8.00 23.63
CA ASP A 260 8.78 6.95 24.66
C ASP A 260 8.54 5.52 24.10
N ASN A 261 8.20 5.40 22.82
CA ASN A 261 7.96 4.10 22.19
C ASN A 261 9.25 3.27 22.11
N LYS A 262 9.33 2.24 22.97
CA LYS A 262 10.48 1.32 23.07
C LYS A 262 10.71 0.49 21.82
N ASP A 263 9.68 0.26 21.00
CA ASP A 263 9.79 -0.54 19.80
C ASP A 263 10.38 0.23 18.61
N ARG A 264 10.48 1.57 18.67
CA ARG A 264 11.09 2.42 17.63
C ARG A 264 12.48 1.95 17.20
N ASN A 265 13.33 1.61 18.17
CA ASN A 265 14.71 1.20 17.92
C ASN A 265 14.81 -0.08 17.06
N LYS A 266 13.78 -0.94 17.09
CA LYS A 266 13.75 -2.18 16.30
C LYS A 266 13.60 -1.90 14.80
N ILE A 267 12.87 -0.85 14.42
CA ILE A 267 12.71 -0.43 13.01
C ILE A 267 14.02 0.18 12.49
N ILE A 268 14.70 0.99 13.31
CA ILE A 268 15.94 1.66 12.91
C ILE A 268 17.08 0.68 12.71
N TYR A 269 17.10 -0.41 13.49
CA TYR A 269 18.09 -1.46 13.37
C TYR A 269 18.06 -2.17 12.00
N LEU A 270 16.98 -2.04 11.24
CA LEU A 270 16.87 -2.60 9.87
C LEU A 270 17.76 -1.91 8.84
N ALA A 271 18.21 -0.69 9.12
CA ALA A 271 19.01 0.12 8.19
C ALA A 271 20.52 0.04 8.43
N LYS A 272 20.98 -0.85 9.32
CA LYS A 272 22.40 -1.08 9.65
C LYS A 272 22.79 -2.51 9.37
#